data_AF-F4R9F3-F1
#
_entry.id   AF-F4R9F3-F1
#
_cell.length_a   1.000
_cell.length_b   1.000
_cell.length_c   1.000
_cell.angle_alpha   90.00
_cell.angle_beta   90.00
_cell.angle_gamma   90.00
#
_symmetry.space_group_name_H-M   'P 1'
#
loop_
_entity.id
_entity.type
_entity.pdbx_description
1 polymer ?
#
loop_
_entity_poly.entity_id
_entity_poly.type
_entity_poly.pdbx_seq_one_letter_code
_entity_poly.pdbx_strand_id
1 'polypeptide(L)'
;MAATAPIDTDTPAQRQSIKMNSILHKITINIKLSTSNYVAWSDAIRFGLMATSYDHYLDSEDAGGTGMDPEVLSATKKALFYWLLSSIDLIQSTRFISMISKFENGIKITIPSPSLLWKTIREYHISNSESVKLMLRSEITDLSQTSSKDLLEYIDIFRAKVDAYLGSNGEMSEEEQARQFTQVMSNSETSKPN
;
A
#
# COMPACT_ATOMS: atom_id res chain seq x y z
N MET A 1 13.57 50.30 -33.33
CA MET A 1 13.81 49.40 -32.18
C MET A 1 12.95 48.17 -32.38
N ALA A 2 13.55 47.01 -32.63
CA ALA A 2 12.83 45.74 -32.76
C ALA A 2 12.64 45.16 -31.35
N ALA A 3 11.39 45.00 -30.93
CA ALA A 3 11.08 44.29 -29.70
C ALA A 3 11.36 42.80 -29.91
N THR A 4 12.41 42.29 -29.28
CA THR A 4 12.64 40.85 -29.15
C THR A 4 11.55 40.29 -28.26
N ALA A 5 10.50 39.73 -28.87
CA ALA A 5 9.58 38.86 -28.16
C ALA A 5 10.39 37.73 -27.51
N PRO A 6 10.13 37.34 -26.25
CA PRO A 6 10.81 36.21 -25.66
C PRO A 6 10.48 34.98 -26.51
N ILE A 7 11.50 34.32 -27.05
CA ILE A 7 11.31 33.03 -27.72
C ILE A 7 10.97 32.05 -26.60
N ASP A 8 9.71 31.63 -26.49
CA ASP A 8 9.29 30.54 -25.62
C ASP A 8 9.88 29.24 -26.21
N THR A 9 11.05 28.85 -25.68
CA THR A 9 11.81 27.68 -26.12
C THR A 9 11.31 26.38 -25.52
N ASP A 10 10.34 26.44 -24.58
CA ASP A 10 9.91 25.24 -23.88
C ASP A 10 9.05 24.35 -24.78
N THR A 11 9.33 23.05 -24.76
CA THR A 11 8.47 22.06 -25.42
C THR A 11 7.14 21.93 -24.66
N PRO A 12 6.06 21.46 -25.32
CA PRO A 12 4.79 21.16 -24.66
C PRO A 12 4.96 20.27 -23.41
N ALA A 13 5.84 19.27 -23.48
CA ALA A 13 6.17 18.41 -22.34
C ALA A 13 6.85 19.15 -21.19
N GLN A 14 7.76 20.09 -21.47
CA GLN A 14 8.43 20.91 -20.45
C GLN A 14 7.43 21.83 -19.75
N ARG A 15 6.61 22.56 -20.51
CA ARG A 15 5.54 23.40 -19.94
C ARG A 15 4.58 22.59 -19.08
N GLN A 16 4.20 21.39 -19.54
CA GLN A 16 3.33 20.51 -18.78
C GLN A 16 4.00 20.02 -17.49
N SER A 17 5.28 19.65 -17.53
CA SER A 17 6.03 19.24 -16.33
C SER A 17 6.08 20.36 -15.28
N ILE A 18 6.37 21.60 -15.70
CA ILE A 18 6.38 22.77 -14.80
C ILE A 18 5.00 22.98 -14.15
N LYS A 19 3.93 22.92 -14.96
CA LYS A 19 2.55 23.02 -14.48
C LYS A 19 2.23 21.93 -13.47
N MET A 20 2.54 20.67 -13.78
CA MET A 20 2.26 19.54 -12.90
C MET A 20 3.02 19.62 -11.59
N ASN A 21 4.31 19.98 -11.60
CA ASN A 21 5.08 20.17 -10.37
C ASN A 21 4.48 21.26 -9.48
N SER A 22 4.01 22.37 -10.07
CA SER A 22 3.34 23.45 -9.32
C SER A 22 2.02 22.99 -8.68
N ILE A 23 1.23 22.16 -9.37
CA ILE A 23 -0.02 21.61 -8.83
C ILE A 23 0.28 20.61 -7.72
N LEU A 24 1.16 19.64 -7.99
CA LEU A 24 1.46 18.54 -7.09
C LEU A 24 2.19 18.99 -5.81
N HIS A 25 2.98 20.06 -5.87
CA HIS A 25 3.63 20.62 -4.68
C HIS A 25 2.64 21.28 -3.71
N LYS A 26 1.45 21.67 -4.17
CA LYS A 26 0.39 22.20 -3.30
C LYS A 26 -0.35 21.09 -2.55
N ILE A 27 -0.27 19.85 -3.03
CA ILE A 27 -0.85 18.70 -2.32
C ILE A 27 0.08 18.36 -1.16
N THR A 28 -0.34 18.70 0.04
CA THR A 28 0.43 18.44 1.26
C THR A 28 0.13 17.05 1.79
N ILE A 29 1.14 16.17 1.80
CA ILE A 29 1.04 14.82 2.37
C ILE A 29 2.00 14.74 3.54
N ASN A 30 1.46 14.79 4.76
CA ASN A 30 2.25 14.84 5.99
C ASN A 30 2.70 13.47 6.51
N ILE A 31 2.26 12.40 5.85
CA ILE A 31 2.58 11.02 6.22
C ILE A 31 3.23 10.33 5.02
N LYS A 32 4.42 9.77 5.22
CA LYS A 32 5.02 8.88 4.22
C LYS A 32 4.47 7.47 4.39
N LEU A 33 4.29 6.77 3.28
CA LEU A 33 3.84 5.38 3.32
C LEU A 33 4.87 4.48 4.01
N SER A 34 4.38 3.78 5.03
CA SER A 34 5.05 2.73 5.78
C SER A 34 4.17 1.46 5.78
N THR A 35 4.63 0.40 6.44
CA THR A 35 3.91 -0.89 6.49
C THR A 35 2.60 -0.85 7.28
N SER A 36 2.41 0.14 8.15
CA SER A 36 1.28 0.19 9.11
C SER A 36 0.29 1.32 8.85
N ASN A 37 0.57 2.23 7.91
CA ASN A 37 -0.26 3.42 7.71
C ASN A 37 -0.88 3.51 6.30
N TYR A 38 -0.91 2.39 5.56
CA TYR A 38 -1.41 2.36 4.19
C TYR A 38 -2.78 3.01 4.02
N VAL A 39 -3.76 2.72 4.91
CA VAL A 39 -5.12 3.28 4.82
C VAL A 39 -5.07 4.81 4.85
N ALA A 40 -4.55 5.39 5.93
CA ALA A 40 -4.45 6.84 6.09
C ALA A 40 -3.64 7.51 4.97
N TRP A 41 -2.53 6.89 4.55
CA TRP A 41 -1.71 7.39 3.44
C TRP A 41 -2.49 7.37 2.12
N SER A 42 -3.20 6.26 1.83
CA SER A 42 -3.93 6.09 0.58
C SER A 42 -5.09 7.09 0.47
N ASP A 43 -5.79 7.36 1.57
CA ASP A 43 -6.84 8.37 1.64
C ASP A 43 -6.28 9.78 1.40
N ALA A 44 -5.13 10.12 1.99
CA ALA A 44 -4.49 11.41 1.80
C ALA A 44 -4.07 11.64 0.32
N ILE A 45 -3.52 10.62 -0.33
CA ILE A 45 -3.16 10.66 -1.76
C ILE A 45 -4.41 10.88 -2.60
N ARG A 46 -5.46 10.10 -2.36
CA ARG A 46 -6.73 10.20 -3.10
C ARG A 46 -7.36 11.56 -2.96
N PHE A 47 -7.50 12.05 -1.73
CA PHE A 47 -8.08 13.34 -1.44
C PHE A 47 -7.32 14.47 -2.13
N GLY A 48 -5.98 14.45 -2.06
CA GLY A 48 -5.13 15.44 -2.71
C GLY A 48 -5.28 15.46 -4.23
N LEU A 49 -5.34 14.29 -4.86
CA LEU A 49 -5.49 14.18 -6.31
C LEU A 49 -6.92 14.49 -6.77
N MET A 50 -7.95 14.17 -5.98
CA MET A 50 -9.33 14.58 -6.27
C MET A 50 -9.47 16.10 -6.29
N ALA A 51 -8.85 16.79 -5.34
CA ALA A 51 -8.85 18.27 -5.29
C ALA A 51 -8.20 18.92 -6.51
N THR A 52 -7.38 18.17 -7.26
CA THR A 52 -6.71 18.62 -8.49
C THR A 52 -7.26 17.93 -9.74
N SER A 53 -8.29 17.09 -9.60
CA SER A 53 -8.92 16.30 -10.66
C SER A 53 -7.99 15.34 -11.41
N TYR A 54 -6.94 14.84 -10.74
CA TYR A 54 -5.97 13.88 -11.30
C TYR A 54 -6.08 12.48 -10.71
N ASP A 55 -7.06 12.22 -9.84
CA ASP A 55 -7.24 10.93 -9.16
C ASP A 55 -7.53 9.77 -10.11
N HIS A 56 -8.20 10.03 -11.24
CA HIS A 56 -8.48 9.03 -12.27
C HIS A 56 -7.22 8.41 -12.90
N TYR A 57 -6.06 9.08 -12.84
CA TYR A 57 -4.78 8.51 -13.26
C TYR A 57 -4.28 7.38 -12.35
N LEU A 58 -4.84 7.24 -11.14
CA LEU A 58 -4.55 6.12 -10.26
C LEU A 58 -5.32 4.85 -10.64
N ASP A 59 -6.45 4.99 -11.35
CA ASP A 59 -7.37 3.89 -11.65
C ASP A 59 -7.22 3.33 -13.05
N SER A 60 -6.76 4.14 -14.00
CA SER A 60 -6.74 3.78 -15.42
C SER A 60 -5.39 4.10 -16.07
N GLU A 61 -4.82 3.10 -16.75
CA GLU A 61 -3.67 3.30 -17.64
C GLU A 61 -4.02 4.22 -18.80
N ASP A 62 -5.29 4.29 -19.20
CA ASP A 62 -5.77 5.10 -20.32
C ASP A 62 -6.27 6.49 -19.88
N ALA A 63 -6.05 6.86 -18.61
CA ALA A 63 -6.30 8.20 -18.11
C ALA A 63 -5.54 9.24 -18.95
N GLY A 64 -6.24 10.29 -19.41
CA GLY A 64 -5.70 11.29 -20.34
C GLY A 64 -6.62 11.65 -21.50
N GLY A 65 -7.65 10.85 -21.77
CA GLY A 65 -8.68 11.13 -22.77
C GLY A 65 -8.21 11.04 -24.23
N THR A 66 -9.15 10.79 -25.13
CA THR A 66 -8.93 10.85 -26.57
C THR A 66 -8.77 12.32 -27.00
N GLY A 67 -7.58 12.68 -27.50
CA GLY A 67 -7.28 14.03 -28.01
C GLY A 67 -6.23 14.81 -27.22
N MET A 68 -5.67 14.27 -26.14
CA MET A 68 -4.49 14.85 -25.49
C MET A 68 -3.22 14.52 -26.30
N ASP A 69 -2.34 15.50 -26.43
CA ASP A 69 -1.01 15.30 -27.01
C ASP A 69 -0.24 14.19 -26.24
N PRO A 70 0.30 13.16 -26.93
CA PRO A 70 1.03 12.06 -26.30
C PRO A 70 2.21 12.50 -25.42
N GLU A 71 2.91 13.58 -25.78
CA GLU A 71 4.04 14.09 -25.01
C GLU A 71 3.56 14.74 -23.70
N VAL A 72 2.45 15.49 -23.76
CA VAL A 72 1.80 16.11 -22.60
C VAL A 72 1.24 15.03 -21.68
N LEU A 73 0.64 13.99 -22.24
CA LEU A 73 0.13 12.85 -21.50
C LEU A 73 1.25 12.11 -20.77
N SER A 74 2.34 11.82 -21.48
CA SER A 74 3.52 11.17 -20.93
C SER A 74 4.15 12.00 -19.80
N ALA A 75 4.30 13.31 -20.01
CA ALA A 75 4.81 14.23 -18.98
C ALA A 75 3.93 14.24 -17.73
N THR A 76 2.60 14.21 -17.91
CA THR A 76 1.63 14.17 -16.81
C THR A 76 1.75 12.89 -16.00
N LYS A 77 1.74 11.73 -16.66
CA LYS A 77 1.91 10.42 -16.00
C LYS A 77 3.26 10.33 -15.27
N LYS A 78 4.33 10.82 -15.91
CA LYS A 78 5.67 10.85 -15.32
C LYS A 78 5.72 11.71 -14.06
N ALA A 79 5.13 12.90 -14.07
CA ALA A 79 5.08 13.79 -12.92
C ALA A 79 4.31 13.15 -11.74
N LEU A 80 3.12 12.59 -12.02
CA LEU A 80 2.30 11.89 -11.03
C LEU A 80 3.02 10.68 -10.43
N PHE A 81 3.70 9.90 -11.26
CA PHE A 81 4.46 8.72 -10.84
C PHE A 81 5.58 9.08 -9.85
N TYR A 82 6.40 10.08 -10.17
CA TYR A 82 7.49 10.47 -9.28
C TYR A 82 7.03 11.20 -8.03
N TRP A 83 5.94 11.97 -8.12
CA TRP A 83 5.30 12.56 -6.95
C TRP A 83 4.71 11.48 -6.03
N LEU A 84 4.06 10.45 -6.58
CA LEU A 84 3.58 9.32 -5.79
C LEU A 84 4.75 8.60 -5.11
N LEU A 85 5.85 8.36 -5.81
CA LEU A 85 7.05 7.76 -5.22
C LEU A 85 7.69 8.61 -4.12
N SER A 86 7.70 9.94 -4.25
CA SER A 86 8.31 10.82 -3.24
C SER A 86 7.49 10.86 -1.94
N SER A 87 6.20 10.53 -2.01
CA SER A 87 5.32 10.35 -0.85
C SER A 87 5.51 9.02 -0.10
N ILE A 88 6.43 8.16 -0.56
CA ILE A 88 6.71 6.84 0.01
C ILE A 88 8.09 6.87 0.69
N ASP A 89 8.25 6.15 1.80
CA ASP A 89 9.56 5.99 2.42
C ASP A 89 10.54 5.26 1.48
N LEU A 90 11.82 5.64 1.55
CA LEU A 90 12.86 5.22 0.60
C LEU A 90 12.96 3.68 0.43
N ILE A 91 12.80 2.94 1.53
CA ILE A 91 12.85 1.47 1.52
C ILE A 91 11.67 0.90 0.73
N GLN A 92 10.46 1.40 0.98
CA GLN A 92 9.25 0.93 0.31
C GLN A 92 9.23 1.37 -1.15
N SER A 93 9.69 2.59 -1.46
CA SER A 93 9.74 3.07 -2.85
C SER A 93 10.70 2.22 -3.70
N THR A 94 11.88 1.87 -3.16
CA THR A 94 12.85 0.98 -3.84
C THR A 94 12.25 -0.42 -4.11
N ARG A 95 11.48 -0.93 -3.15
CA ARG A 95 10.76 -2.21 -3.28
C ARG A 95 9.72 -2.13 -4.38
N PHE A 96 8.81 -1.14 -4.33
CA PHE A 96 7.74 -1.02 -5.33
C PHE A 96 8.27 -0.77 -6.72
N ILE A 97 9.31 0.05 -6.88
CA ILE A 97 10.04 0.19 -8.15
C ILE A 97 10.48 -1.18 -8.65
N SER A 98 11.12 -1.98 -7.80
CA SER A 98 11.61 -3.30 -8.20
C SER A 98 10.49 -4.28 -8.58
N MET A 99 9.30 -4.16 -7.99
CA MET A 99 8.13 -4.99 -8.34
C MET A 99 7.55 -4.64 -9.72
N ILE A 100 7.64 -3.38 -10.14
CA ILE A 100 7.09 -2.91 -11.43
C ILE A 100 8.13 -2.82 -12.55
N SER A 101 9.42 -2.90 -12.22
CA SER A 101 10.49 -2.93 -13.20
C SER A 101 10.52 -4.23 -13.99
N LYS A 102 10.96 -4.14 -15.25
CA LYS A 102 11.26 -5.30 -16.10
C LYS A 102 12.74 -5.30 -16.47
N PHE A 103 13.28 -6.48 -16.75
CA PHE A 103 14.61 -6.63 -17.32
C PHE A 103 14.48 -6.90 -18.81
N GLU A 104 15.03 -6.00 -19.63
CA GLU A 104 15.09 -6.15 -21.07
C GLU A 104 16.54 -5.99 -21.50
N ASN A 105 17.09 -7.00 -22.18
CA ASN A 105 18.49 -7.02 -22.62
C ASN A 105 19.51 -6.75 -21.50
N GLY A 106 19.24 -7.22 -20.28
CA GLY A 106 20.09 -7.02 -19.10
C GLY A 106 19.97 -5.64 -18.44
N ILE A 107 19.09 -4.76 -18.94
CA ILE A 107 18.85 -3.43 -18.38
C ILE A 107 17.53 -3.42 -17.61
N LYS A 108 17.55 -2.90 -16.39
CA LYS A 108 16.34 -2.68 -15.58
C LYS A 108 15.59 -1.45 -16.11
N ILE A 109 14.42 -1.66 -16.69
CA ILE A 109 13.55 -0.62 -17.23
C ILE A 109 12.32 -0.47 -16.34
N THR A 110 11.97 0.77 -15.99
CA THR A 110 10.73 1.09 -15.26
C THR A 110 9.94 2.12 -16.05
N ILE A 111 8.76 1.73 -16.51
CA ILE A 111 7.85 2.64 -17.21
C ILE A 111 7.09 3.46 -16.16
N PRO A 112 7.12 4.81 -16.21
CA PRO A 112 6.40 5.66 -15.27
C PRO A 112 4.87 5.55 -15.47
N SER A 113 4.24 4.64 -14.73
CA SER A 113 2.78 4.45 -14.71
C SER A 113 2.23 4.66 -13.29
N PRO A 114 1.49 5.75 -13.03
CA PRO A 114 0.86 6.00 -11.74
C PRO A 114 -0.12 4.90 -11.32
N SER A 115 -0.96 4.42 -12.25
CA SER A 115 -1.95 3.37 -11.99
C SER A 115 -1.30 2.03 -11.67
N LEU A 116 -0.26 1.64 -12.41
CA LEU A 116 0.49 0.42 -12.10
C LEU A 116 1.11 0.49 -10.71
N LEU A 117 1.81 1.59 -10.40
CA LEU A 117 2.42 1.79 -9.08
C LEU A 117 1.36 1.77 -7.96
N TRP A 118 0.26 2.51 -8.14
CA TRP A 118 -0.84 2.57 -7.19
C TRP A 118 -1.43 1.18 -6.92
N LYS A 119 -1.72 0.43 -7.99
CA LYS A 119 -2.25 -0.94 -7.91
C LYS A 119 -1.28 -1.87 -7.18
N THR A 120 0.00 -1.84 -7.52
CA THR A 120 1.02 -2.66 -6.86
C THR A 120 1.13 -2.36 -5.36
N ILE A 121 1.09 -1.08 -4.97
CA ILE A 121 1.10 -0.68 -3.55
C ILE A 121 -0.14 -1.22 -2.83
N ARG A 122 -1.32 -1.06 -3.43
CA ARG A 122 -2.59 -1.55 -2.87
C ARG A 122 -2.58 -3.06 -2.68
N GLU A 123 -2.21 -3.80 -3.72
CA GLU A 123 -2.13 -5.27 -3.69
C GLU A 123 -1.13 -5.75 -2.64
N TYR A 124 0.05 -5.13 -2.54
CA TYR A 124 1.05 -5.48 -1.53
C TYR A 124 0.48 -5.36 -0.11
N HIS A 125 -0.22 -4.28 0.22
CA HIS A 125 -0.76 -4.08 1.57
C HIS A 125 -1.99 -4.96 1.85
N ILE A 126 -2.82 -5.24 0.84
CA ILE A 126 -3.90 -6.22 0.97
C ILE A 126 -3.33 -7.61 1.24
N SER A 127 -2.40 -8.09 0.42
CA SER A 127 -1.79 -9.41 0.58
C SER A 127 -1.02 -9.53 1.90
N ASN A 128 -0.35 -8.45 2.34
CA ASN A 128 0.33 -8.45 3.64
C ASN A 128 -0.66 -8.50 4.80
N SER A 129 -1.77 -7.76 4.72
CA SER A 129 -2.85 -7.84 5.72
C SER A 129 -3.48 -9.23 5.79
N GLU A 130 -3.75 -9.87 4.65
CA GLU A 130 -4.24 -11.26 4.61
C GLU A 130 -3.22 -12.24 5.20
N SER A 131 -1.94 -12.09 4.88
CA SER A 131 -0.89 -12.96 5.39
C SER A 131 -0.75 -12.84 6.92
N VAL A 132 -0.86 -11.61 7.46
CA VAL A 132 -0.86 -11.36 8.90
C VAL A 132 -2.09 -11.98 9.57
N LYS A 133 -3.28 -11.83 8.97
CA LYS A 133 -4.51 -12.46 9.48
C LYS A 133 -4.40 -13.98 9.52
N LEU A 134 -3.86 -14.60 8.47
CA LEU A 134 -3.65 -16.06 8.43
C LEU A 134 -2.64 -16.51 9.49
N MET A 135 -1.53 -15.78 9.64
CA MET A 135 -0.53 -16.05 10.69
C MET A 135 -1.17 -15.99 12.08
N LEU A 136 -1.90 -14.91 12.40
CA LEU A 136 -2.57 -14.75 13.69
C LEU A 136 -3.64 -15.82 13.92
N ARG A 137 -4.38 -16.23 12.89
CA ARG A 137 -5.36 -17.32 12.99
C ARG A 137 -4.67 -18.68 13.23
N SER A 138 -3.52 -18.93 12.60
CA SER A 138 -2.71 -20.12 12.88
C SER A 138 -2.23 -20.10 14.32
N GLU A 139 -1.69 -18.97 14.80
CA GLU A 139 -1.23 -18.82 16.19
C GLU A 139 -2.34 -19.06 17.23
N ILE A 140 -3.60 -18.70 16.92
CA ILE A 140 -4.75 -19.01 17.76
C ILE A 140 -5.06 -20.52 17.74
N THR A 141 -5.01 -21.15 16.56
CA THR A 141 -5.35 -22.56 16.36
C THR A 141 -4.28 -23.50 16.95
N ASP A 142 -3.01 -23.12 16.78
CA ASP A 142 -1.82 -23.87 17.23
C ASP A 142 -1.48 -23.58 18.70
N LEU A 143 -2.23 -22.69 19.35
CA LEU A 143 -2.08 -22.44 20.78
C LEU A 143 -2.32 -23.77 21.51
N SER A 144 -1.39 -24.17 22.37
CA SER A 144 -1.53 -25.36 23.20
C SER A 144 -1.11 -25.03 24.62
N GLN A 145 -1.86 -25.55 25.59
CA GLN A 145 -1.54 -25.37 26.99
C GLN A 145 -0.37 -26.30 27.33
N THR A 146 0.83 -25.75 27.35
CA THR A 146 2.01 -26.45 27.87
C THR A 146 1.87 -26.58 29.39
N SER A 147 2.27 -27.74 29.95
CA SER A 147 2.12 -28.11 31.37
C SER A 147 2.77 -27.16 32.40
N SER A 148 3.47 -26.12 31.94
CA SER A 148 4.20 -25.16 32.76
C SER A 148 3.48 -23.83 33.02
N LYS A 149 2.34 -23.54 32.37
CA LYS A 149 1.65 -22.24 32.50
C LYS A 149 0.32 -22.36 33.24
N ASP A 150 0.03 -21.36 34.08
CA ASP A 150 -1.25 -21.26 34.79
C ASP A 150 -2.41 -21.02 33.80
N LEU A 151 -3.61 -21.48 34.15
CA LEU A 151 -4.81 -21.35 33.31
C LEU A 151 -5.16 -19.87 33.07
N LEU A 152 -4.94 -19.01 34.07
CA LEU A 152 -5.21 -17.58 33.93
C LEU A 152 -4.24 -16.91 32.95
N GLU A 153 -2.95 -17.20 33.06
CA GLU A 153 -1.94 -16.73 32.09
C GLU A 153 -2.27 -17.21 30.67
N TYR A 154 -2.85 -18.41 30.56
CA TYR A 154 -3.25 -18.97 29.28
C TYR A 154 -4.45 -18.24 28.66
N ILE A 155 -5.47 -17.91 29.46
CA ILE A 155 -6.63 -17.12 29.04
C ILE A 155 -6.17 -15.74 28.53
N ASP A 156 -5.23 -15.11 29.23
CA ASP A 156 -4.71 -13.81 28.84
C ASP A 156 -3.95 -13.86 27.50
N ILE A 157 -3.15 -14.91 27.28
CA ILE A 157 -2.46 -15.13 25.99
C ILE A 157 -3.47 -15.35 24.86
N PHE A 158 -4.48 -16.20 25.08
CA PHE A 158 -5.51 -16.47 24.07
C PHE A 158 -6.27 -15.19 23.69
N ARG A 159 -6.71 -14.41 24.69
CA ARG A 159 -7.39 -13.13 24.46
C ARG A 159 -6.51 -12.15 23.70
N ALA A 160 -5.24 -11.99 24.08
CA ALA A 160 -4.32 -11.11 23.39
C ALA A 160 -4.15 -11.48 21.90
N LYS A 161 -4.16 -12.79 21.57
CA LYS A 161 -4.06 -13.26 20.18
C LYS A 161 -5.37 -13.03 19.40
N VAL A 162 -6.52 -13.26 20.02
CA VAL A 162 -7.83 -12.95 19.43
C VAL A 162 -7.97 -11.44 19.19
N ASP A 163 -7.61 -10.62 20.17
CA ASP A 163 -7.64 -9.16 20.05
C ASP A 163 -6.72 -8.66 18.93
N ALA A 164 -5.54 -9.26 18.79
CA ALA A 164 -4.64 -8.96 17.68
C ALA A 164 -5.26 -9.35 16.32
N TYR A 165 -5.89 -10.52 16.21
CA TYR A 165 -6.56 -10.96 14.99
C TYR A 165 -7.74 -10.04 14.61
N LEU A 166 -8.62 -9.73 15.56
CA LEU A 166 -9.74 -8.80 15.38
C LEU A 166 -9.23 -7.38 15.04
N GLY A 167 -8.17 -6.93 15.71
CA GLY A 167 -7.52 -5.64 15.45
C GLY A 167 -6.89 -5.54 14.06
N SER A 168 -6.53 -6.67 13.44
CA SER A 168 -6.11 -6.75 12.04
C SER A 168 -7.26 -6.92 11.04
N ASN A 169 -8.49 -6.59 11.45
CA ASN A 169 -9.73 -6.75 10.67
C ASN A 169 -10.03 -8.21 10.30
N GLY A 170 -9.64 -9.14 11.18
CA GLY A 170 -10.07 -10.53 11.14
C GLY A 170 -11.51 -10.67 11.67
N GLU A 171 -12.23 -11.67 11.17
CA GLU A 171 -13.58 -11.99 11.62
C GLU A 171 -13.55 -13.32 12.37
N MET A 172 -14.03 -13.32 13.62
CA MET A 172 -14.20 -14.52 14.46
C MET A 172 -15.33 -14.26 15.45
N SER A 173 -16.42 -15.02 15.34
CA SER A 173 -17.57 -14.88 16.26
C SER A 173 -17.22 -15.34 17.67
N GLU A 174 -17.96 -14.87 18.68
CA GLU A 174 -17.78 -15.32 20.07
C GLU A 174 -17.92 -16.85 20.21
N GLU A 175 -18.82 -17.46 19.44
CA GLU A 175 -18.98 -18.91 19.40
C GLU A 175 -17.77 -19.62 18.79
N GLU A 176 -17.14 -19.03 17.78
CA GLU A 176 -15.90 -19.55 17.19
C GLU A 176 -14.72 -19.39 18.15
N GLN A 177 -14.63 -18.25 18.85
CA GLN A 177 -13.64 -18.03 19.91
C GLN A 177 -13.78 -19.08 21.03
N ALA A 178 -15.02 -19.33 21.50
CA ALA A 178 -15.28 -20.33 22.55
C ALA A 178 -14.95 -21.75 22.09
N ARG A 179 -15.26 -22.10 20.84
CA ARG A 179 -14.89 -23.39 20.24
C ARG A 179 -13.37 -23.55 20.14
N GLN A 180 -12.66 -22.54 19.66
CA GLN A 180 -11.20 -22.54 19.55
C GLN A 180 -10.56 -22.66 20.93
N PHE A 181 -11.02 -21.89 21.92
CA PHE A 181 -10.52 -21.99 23.30
C PHE A 181 -10.70 -23.41 23.87
N THR A 182 -11.85 -24.03 23.67
CA THR A 182 -12.14 -25.39 24.15
C THR A 182 -11.29 -26.44 23.42
N GLN A 183 -11.12 -26.32 22.10
CA GLN A 183 -10.31 -27.22 21.29
C GLN A 183 -8.84 -27.17 21.71
N VAL A 184 -8.34 -25.96 21.91
CA VAL A 184 -7.00 -25.68 22.40
C VAL A 184 -6.77 -26.25 23.81
N MET A 185 -7.76 -26.19 24.71
CA MET A 185 -7.74 -26.84 26.02
C MET A 185 -7.75 -28.38 25.90
N SER A 186 -8.52 -28.95 24.97
CA SER A 186 -8.58 -30.42 24.80
C SER A 186 -7.28 -31.02 24.25
N ASN A 187 -6.51 -30.25 23.48
CA ASN A 187 -5.21 -30.67 22.94
C ASN A 187 -4.11 -30.76 24.01
N SER A 188 -4.31 -30.19 25.21
CA SER A 188 -3.35 -30.31 26.32
C SER A 188 -3.53 -31.60 27.13
N GLU A 189 -4.73 -32.20 27.12
CA GLU A 189 -5.02 -33.43 27.84
C GLU A 189 -4.46 -34.68 27.13
N THR A 190 -4.29 -34.63 25.81
CA THR A 190 -3.79 -35.74 25.00
C THR A 190 -2.26 -35.85 24.92
N SER A 191 -1.51 -34.86 25.46
CA SER A 191 -0.04 -34.83 25.46
C SER A 191 0.59 -35.37 26.77
N LYS A 192 -0.09 -36.27 27.49
CA LYS A 192 0.53 -37.03 28.59
C LYS A 192 1.16 -38.32 28.05
N PRO A 193 2.50 -38.46 28.02
CA PRO A 193 3.11 -39.75 27.70
C PRO A 193 2.98 -40.70 28.90
N ASN A 194 2.66 -41.97 28.59
CA ASN A 194 2.93 -43.11 29.47
C ASN A 194 4.44 -43.35 29.59
#